data_AF-A0A0G0GK21-F1
#
_entry.id   AF-A0A0G0GK21-F1
#
_cell.length_a   1.000
_cell.length_b   1.000
_cell.length_c   1.000
_cell.angle_alpha   90.00
_cell.angle_beta   90.00
_cell.angle_gamma   90.00
#
_symmetry.space_group_name_H-M   'P 1'
#
loop_
_entity.id
_entity.type
_entity.pdbx_description
1 polymer ?
#
loop_
_entity_poly.entity_id
_entity_poly.type
_entity_poly.pdbx_seq_one_letter_code
_entity_poly.pdbx_strand_id
1 'polypeptide(L)'
;MISKCTNCKKYIYYFLEGALALVIIIGLTLKMTTKEDTWLCENGRWIKHGNPSAEMPKTGCGELKEDKVVTNFLECEAAGYPVMKSYPRQCQVKDMIFVEEVGITDEAEKSKANLVKLESVHAGDSITSPIKITGEARGNWFFEASFPISIVNWDGLIIGQGVAQAKGEWMTEGFVPFEANISFDKATYKNNGSIILQKDNPSGLPENDDALEIPIFFK
;
A
#
# COMPACT_ATOMS: atom_id res chain seq x y z
N MET A 1 87.24 -28.43 -13.24
CA MET A 1 86.02 -28.80 -14.00
C MET A 1 85.08 -29.55 -13.07
N ILE A 2 83.97 -28.88 -12.75
CA ILE A 2 82.70 -29.26 -12.11
C ILE A 2 82.58 -30.75 -11.71
N SER A 3 82.83 -31.05 -10.43
CA SER A 3 82.47 -32.34 -9.82
C SER A 3 80.95 -32.42 -9.71
N LYS A 4 80.35 -33.36 -10.43
CA LYS A 4 78.91 -33.61 -10.45
C LYS A 4 78.49 -34.12 -9.07
N CYS A 5 77.78 -33.29 -8.30
CA CYS A 5 77.18 -33.70 -7.03
C CYS A 5 75.94 -34.57 -7.31
N THR A 6 76.16 -35.84 -7.61
CA THR A 6 75.10 -36.83 -7.89
C THR A 6 74.14 -37.02 -6.71
N ASN A 7 74.63 -36.79 -5.49
CA ASN A 7 73.82 -36.84 -4.28
C ASN A 7 72.89 -35.63 -4.13
N CYS A 8 73.21 -34.47 -4.72
CA CYS A 8 72.35 -33.29 -4.64
C CYS A 8 71.01 -33.50 -5.38
N LYS A 9 71.03 -34.21 -6.52
CA LYS A 9 69.80 -34.60 -7.24
C LYS A 9 68.94 -35.58 -6.44
N LYS A 10 69.56 -36.50 -5.67
CA LYS A 10 68.82 -37.41 -4.79
C LYS A 10 68.15 -36.65 -3.64
N TYR A 11 68.85 -35.71 -3.00
CA TYR A 11 68.28 -34.88 -1.93
C TYR A 11 67.13 -34.00 -2.43
N ILE A 12 67.27 -33.38 -3.60
CA ILE A 12 66.19 -32.59 -4.21
C ILE A 12 64.98 -33.48 -4.56
N TYR A 13 65.22 -34.68 -5.08
CA TYR A 13 64.15 -35.63 -5.39
C TYR A 13 63.39 -36.08 -4.13
N TYR A 14 64.10 -36.47 -3.06
CA TYR A 14 63.46 -36.82 -1.78
C TYR A 14 62.73 -35.64 -1.14
N PHE A 15 63.24 -34.41 -1.30
CA PHE A 15 62.57 -33.21 -0.81
C PHE A 15 61.27 -32.91 -1.59
N LEU A 16 61.28 -33.09 -2.91
CA LEU A 16 60.09 -32.90 -3.75
C LEU A 16 59.01 -33.96 -3.50
N GLU A 17 59.39 -35.23 -3.36
CA GLU A 17 58.46 -36.32 -2.98
C GLU A 17 57.89 -36.09 -1.57
N GLY A 18 58.73 -35.65 -0.63
CA GLY A 18 58.29 -35.29 0.72
C GLY A 18 57.33 -34.10 0.75
N ALA A 19 57.60 -33.06 -0.05
CA ALA A 19 56.73 -31.89 -0.16
C ALA A 19 55.40 -32.23 -0.84
N LEU A 20 55.40 -33.06 -1.88
CA LEU A 20 54.18 -33.54 -2.54
C LEU A 20 53.32 -34.38 -1.58
N ALA A 21 53.95 -35.30 -0.84
CA ALA A 21 53.27 -36.09 0.18
C ALA A 21 52.66 -35.20 1.28
N LEU A 22 53.39 -34.17 1.74
CA LEU A 22 52.89 -33.23 2.73
C LEU A 22 51.68 -32.43 2.23
N VAL A 23 51.69 -31.96 0.97
CA VAL A 23 50.56 -31.25 0.35
C VAL A 23 49.34 -32.17 0.21
N ILE A 24 49.54 -33.43 -0.15
CA ILE A 24 48.45 -34.43 -0.23
C ILE A 24 47.87 -34.70 1.17
N ILE A 25 48.72 -34.86 2.19
CA ILE A 25 48.28 -35.05 3.58
C ILE A 25 47.50 -33.82 4.07
N ILE A 26 48.00 -32.60 3.84
CA ILE A 26 47.31 -31.37 4.21
C ILE A 26 45.96 -31.25 3.49
N GLY A 27 45.90 -31.54 2.19
CA GLY A 27 44.67 -31.56 1.41
C GLY A 27 43.65 -32.61 1.87
N LEU A 28 44.11 -33.78 2.31
CA LEU A 28 43.27 -34.82 2.92
C LEU A 28 42.77 -34.41 4.31
N THR A 29 43.60 -33.75 5.13
CA THR A 29 43.17 -33.24 6.44
C THR A 29 42.20 -32.07 6.34
N LEU A 30 42.34 -31.19 5.34
CA LEU A 30 41.43 -30.05 5.10
C LEU A 30 40.04 -30.48 4.58
N LYS A 31 39.92 -31.70 4.02
CA LYS A 31 38.63 -32.26 3.58
C LYS A 31 37.85 -33.00 4.66
N MET A 32 38.46 -33.33 5.80
CA MET A 32 37.83 -34.20 6.83
C MET A 32 37.44 -33.47 8.12
N THR A 33 37.23 -32.15 8.08
CA THR A 33 36.72 -31.37 9.22
C THR A 33 35.33 -30.76 8.99
N THR A 34 34.55 -31.32 8.08
CA THR A 34 33.09 -31.10 8.07
C THR A 34 32.46 -32.08 9.05
N LYS A 35 31.90 -31.57 10.16
CA LYS A 35 31.15 -32.38 11.14
C LYS A 35 29.96 -33.03 10.42
N GLU A 36 30.03 -34.33 10.18
CA GLU A 36 29.03 -35.07 9.39
C GLU A 36 27.67 -35.20 10.11
N ASP A 37 27.68 -35.15 11.44
CA ASP A 37 26.49 -35.27 12.29
C ASP A 37 26.12 -33.91 12.92
N THR A 38 25.32 -33.10 12.23
CA THR A 38 24.91 -31.77 12.71
C THR A 38 23.50 -31.39 12.25
N TRP A 39 22.86 -30.47 12.97
CA TRP A 39 21.69 -29.76 12.45
C TRP A 39 22.15 -28.73 11.42
N LEU A 40 21.59 -28.81 10.20
CA LEU A 40 21.82 -27.83 9.15
C LEU A 40 20.63 -26.88 9.09
N CYS A 41 20.92 -25.60 8.93
CA CYS A 41 19.89 -24.61 8.69
C CYS A 41 19.69 -24.43 7.19
N GLU A 42 18.52 -24.81 6.68
CA GLU A 42 18.17 -24.64 5.27
C GLU A 42 16.71 -24.14 5.18
N ASN A 43 16.48 -23.06 4.44
CA ASN A 43 15.16 -22.44 4.24
C ASN A 43 14.36 -22.17 5.53
N GLY A 44 15.02 -21.66 6.57
CA GLY A 44 14.34 -21.30 7.82
C GLY A 44 14.05 -22.48 8.76
N ARG A 45 14.50 -23.69 8.41
CA ARG A 45 14.21 -24.93 9.14
C ARG A 45 15.49 -25.69 9.47
N TRP A 46 15.52 -26.28 10.66
CA TRP A 46 16.56 -27.22 11.03
C TRP A 46 16.31 -28.55 10.31
N ILE A 47 17.23 -28.91 9.42
CA ILE A 47 17.29 -30.20 8.76
C ILE A 47 18.30 -31.08 9.49
N LYS A 48 17.90 -32.32 9.79
CA LYS A 48 18.77 -33.31 10.40
C LYS A 48 19.77 -33.82 9.35
N HIS A 49 21.06 -33.60 9.56
CA HIS A 49 22.11 -34.21 8.73
C HIS A 49 22.91 -35.21 9.59
N GLY A 50 22.95 -36.46 9.14
CA GLY A 50 23.51 -37.56 9.92
C GLY A 50 22.67 -37.90 11.15
N ASN A 51 23.32 -38.18 12.29
CA ASN A 51 22.67 -38.43 13.57
C ASN A 51 23.21 -37.52 14.69
N PRO A 52 22.85 -36.22 14.70
CA PRO A 52 23.29 -35.29 15.72
C PRO A 52 22.88 -35.77 17.13
N SER A 53 23.85 -35.84 18.02
CA SER A 53 23.63 -36.17 19.44
C SER A 53 23.07 -35.00 20.24
N ALA A 54 23.24 -33.78 19.76
CA ALA A 54 22.65 -32.58 20.34
C ALA A 54 21.15 -32.48 20.01
N GLU A 55 20.35 -32.05 20.98
CA GLU A 55 18.95 -31.71 20.75
C GLU A 55 18.82 -30.66 19.64
N MET A 56 17.73 -30.74 18.86
CA MET A 56 17.41 -29.73 17.87
C MET A 56 17.37 -28.35 18.54
N PRO A 57 18.03 -27.32 17.98
CA PRO A 57 18.00 -25.98 18.59
C PRO A 57 16.55 -25.47 18.68
N LYS A 58 16.18 -24.95 19.86
CA LYS A 58 14.82 -24.45 20.15
C LYS A 58 14.56 -23.06 19.57
N THR A 59 15.62 -22.33 19.24
CA THR A 59 15.56 -21.04 18.55
C THR A 59 15.55 -21.26 17.04
N GLY A 60 14.71 -20.51 16.32
CA GLY A 60 14.61 -20.56 14.86
C GLY A 60 15.94 -20.32 14.16
N CYS A 61 16.12 -20.92 13.00
CA CYS A 61 17.34 -20.83 12.20
C CYS A 61 17.03 -20.04 10.94
N GLY A 62 17.68 -18.90 10.72
CA GLY A 62 17.38 -18.02 9.60
C GLY A 62 16.02 -17.31 9.70
N GLU A 63 15.95 -16.09 9.19
CA GLU A 63 14.67 -15.42 8.96
C GLU A 63 13.99 -16.16 7.80
N LEU A 64 12.81 -16.74 8.05
CA LEU A 64 11.90 -17.04 6.97
C LEU A 64 11.65 -15.71 6.26
N LYS A 65 12.18 -15.54 5.04
CA LYS A 65 11.55 -14.63 4.08
C LYS A 65 10.23 -15.27 3.72
N GLU A 66 9.29 -15.15 4.65
CA GLU A 66 7.89 -15.40 4.44
C GLU A 66 7.53 -14.56 3.21
N ASP A 67 7.07 -15.21 2.14
CA ASP A 67 6.51 -14.53 0.98
C ASP A 67 5.56 -13.48 1.54
N LYS A 68 5.97 -12.22 1.51
CA LYS A 68 5.20 -11.12 2.07
C LYS A 68 3.88 -11.19 1.33
N VAL A 69 2.83 -11.67 1.98
CA VAL A 69 1.55 -11.93 1.33
C VAL A 69 1.04 -10.57 0.89
N VAL A 70 1.21 -10.27 -0.39
CA VAL A 70 0.67 -9.06 -0.99
C VAL A 70 -0.83 -9.27 -1.07
N THR A 71 -1.59 -8.45 -0.35
CA THR A 71 -3.05 -8.57 -0.27
C THR A 71 -3.77 -7.46 -1.04
N ASN A 72 -3.06 -6.39 -1.41
CA ASN A 72 -3.63 -5.22 -2.06
C ASN A 72 -2.62 -4.50 -2.98
N PHE A 73 -3.11 -3.54 -3.76
CA PHE A 73 -2.31 -2.78 -4.71
C PHE A 73 -1.17 -1.98 -4.05
N LEU A 74 -1.44 -1.36 -2.90
CA LEU A 74 -0.44 -0.57 -2.14
C LEU A 74 0.74 -1.44 -1.69
N GLU A 75 0.46 -2.64 -1.18
CA GLU A 75 1.47 -3.62 -0.80
C GLU A 75 2.24 -4.15 -2.01
N CYS A 76 1.55 -4.32 -3.15
CA CYS A 76 2.16 -4.77 -4.40
C CYS A 76 3.17 -3.73 -4.93
N GLU A 77 2.77 -2.46 -4.98
CA GLU A 77 3.63 -1.35 -5.40
C GLU A 77 4.80 -1.14 -4.44
N ALA A 78 4.54 -1.13 -3.12
CA ALA A 78 5.57 -0.96 -2.11
C ALA A 78 6.59 -2.11 -2.07
N ALA A 79 6.19 -3.31 -2.52
CA ALA A 79 7.08 -4.45 -2.68
C ALA A 79 7.87 -4.42 -4.00
N GLY A 80 7.64 -3.44 -4.88
CA GLY A 80 8.40 -3.22 -6.11
C GLY A 80 7.98 -4.11 -7.28
N TYR A 81 6.78 -4.68 -7.23
CA TYR A 81 6.25 -5.48 -8.33
C TYR A 81 5.86 -4.62 -9.55
N PRO A 82 5.78 -5.20 -10.77
CA PRO A 82 5.45 -4.45 -11.97
C PRO A 82 4.08 -3.77 -11.89
N VAL A 83 4.06 -2.45 -12.07
CA VAL A 83 2.85 -1.63 -12.19
C VAL A 83 2.61 -1.26 -13.65
N MET A 84 1.45 -1.65 -14.18
CA MET A 84 1.01 -1.35 -15.54
C MET A 84 0.56 0.11 -15.64
N LYS A 85 0.96 0.78 -16.72
CA LYS A 85 0.62 2.19 -17.01
C LYS A 85 -0.77 2.35 -17.66
N SER A 86 -1.75 1.55 -17.23
CA SER A 86 -3.16 1.72 -17.57
C SER A 86 -3.89 2.40 -16.41
N TYR A 87 -5.06 3.00 -16.67
CA TYR A 87 -5.95 3.50 -15.62
C TYR A 87 -7.20 2.61 -15.53
N PRO A 88 -7.63 2.17 -14.33
CA PRO A 88 -6.90 2.26 -13.05
C PRO A 88 -5.57 1.48 -13.09
N ARG A 89 -4.58 1.88 -12.28
CA ARG A 89 -3.28 1.22 -12.26
C ARG A 89 -3.43 -0.21 -11.77
N GLN A 90 -2.62 -1.11 -12.30
CA GLN A 90 -2.66 -2.52 -11.94
C GLN A 90 -1.26 -2.99 -11.59
N CYS A 91 -1.13 -3.69 -10.48
CA CYS A 91 0.13 -4.24 -10.01
C CYS A 91 0.06 -5.78 -10.02
N GLN A 92 1.05 -6.42 -10.63
CA GLN A 92 1.03 -7.87 -10.88
C GLN A 92 2.04 -8.61 -10.00
N VAL A 93 1.57 -9.63 -9.26
CA VAL A 93 2.40 -10.58 -8.52
C VAL A 93 2.13 -11.99 -9.03
N LYS A 94 3.07 -12.57 -9.80
CA LYS A 94 2.87 -13.87 -10.46
C LYS A 94 1.58 -13.84 -11.32
N ASP A 95 0.59 -14.67 -10.98
CA ASP A 95 -0.71 -14.76 -11.66
C ASP A 95 -1.81 -13.92 -11.00
N MET A 96 -1.49 -13.18 -9.93
CA MET A 96 -2.41 -12.27 -9.24
C MET A 96 -2.25 -10.85 -9.76
N ILE A 97 -3.37 -10.19 -10.03
CA ILE A 97 -3.43 -8.78 -10.39
C ILE A 97 -4.17 -8.05 -9.28
N PHE A 98 -3.50 -7.07 -8.67
CA PHE A 98 -4.09 -6.14 -7.74
C PHE A 98 -4.39 -4.86 -8.50
N VAL A 99 -5.64 -4.46 -8.54
CA VAL A 99 -6.05 -3.20 -9.17
C VAL A 99 -6.02 -2.13 -8.09
N GLU A 100 -5.50 -0.95 -8.41
CA GLU A 100 -5.62 0.23 -7.55
C GLU A 100 -7.09 0.46 -7.27
N GLU A 101 -7.49 0.37 -5.99
CA GLU A 101 -8.79 0.87 -5.54
C GLU A 101 -8.74 2.38 -5.67
N VAL A 102 -9.03 2.85 -6.90
CA VAL A 102 -9.44 4.21 -7.11
C VAL A 102 -10.71 4.36 -6.28
N GLY A 103 -10.66 5.24 -5.28
CA GLY A 103 -11.84 5.51 -4.47
C GLY A 103 -13.03 5.68 -5.38
N ILE A 104 -14.16 5.05 -5.02
CA ILE A 104 -15.48 5.17 -5.69
C ILE A 104 -15.85 6.64 -5.98
N THR A 105 -15.13 7.57 -5.37
CA THR A 105 -15.19 9.01 -5.40
C THR A 105 -14.63 9.62 -6.68
N ASP A 106 -13.56 9.11 -7.29
CA ASP A 106 -13.00 9.78 -8.48
C ASP A 106 -13.92 9.62 -9.70
N GLU A 107 -14.56 8.47 -9.86
CA GLU A 107 -15.50 8.23 -10.97
C GLU A 107 -16.85 8.90 -10.71
N ALA A 108 -17.35 8.86 -9.47
CA ALA A 108 -18.58 9.55 -9.08
C ALA A 108 -18.42 11.07 -9.18
N GLU A 109 -17.38 11.65 -8.59
CA GLU A 109 -17.04 13.08 -8.71
C GLU A 109 -16.85 13.46 -10.18
N LYS A 110 -16.14 12.66 -10.98
CA LYS A 110 -15.94 12.96 -12.41
C LYS A 110 -17.23 12.85 -13.23
N SER A 111 -18.13 11.93 -12.88
CA SER A 111 -19.45 11.82 -13.51
C SER A 111 -20.35 13.01 -13.18
N LYS A 112 -20.18 13.60 -11.99
CA LYS A 112 -20.96 14.76 -11.51
C LYS A 112 -20.24 16.09 -11.67
N ALA A 113 -18.98 16.11 -12.10
CA ALA A 113 -18.17 17.32 -12.27
C ALA A 113 -18.78 18.31 -13.28
N ASN A 114 -19.65 17.84 -14.17
CA ASN A 114 -20.39 18.71 -15.09
C ASN A 114 -21.64 19.35 -14.47
N LEU A 115 -22.06 18.92 -13.29
CA LEU A 115 -23.29 19.34 -12.60
C LEU A 115 -22.99 20.09 -11.29
N VAL A 116 -22.06 19.59 -10.49
CA VAL A 116 -21.71 20.17 -9.18
C VAL A 116 -20.23 19.93 -8.88
N LYS A 117 -19.59 20.91 -8.22
CA LYS A 117 -18.19 20.88 -7.82
C LYS A 117 -18.04 21.45 -6.42
N LEU A 118 -17.25 20.76 -5.60
CA LEU A 118 -16.81 21.26 -4.30
C LEU A 118 -15.41 21.86 -4.45
N GLU A 119 -15.21 23.09 -3.98
CA GLU A 119 -13.91 23.78 -4.08
C GLU A 119 -13.22 23.91 -2.73
N SER A 120 -13.99 24.05 -1.65
CA SER A 120 -13.44 24.24 -0.30
C SER A 120 -12.77 23.00 0.29
N VAL A 121 -13.18 21.80 -0.15
CA VAL A 121 -12.78 20.50 0.41
C VAL A 121 -12.72 19.48 -0.72
N HIS A 122 -11.68 18.66 -0.71
CA HIS A 122 -11.47 17.55 -1.64
C HIS A 122 -11.53 16.20 -0.93
N ALA A 123 -11.69 15.13 -1.71
CA ALA A 123 -11.64 13.76 -1.19
C ALA A 123 -10.37 13.50 -0.37
N GLY A 124 -10.54 13.01 0.85
CA GLY A 124 -9.44 12.69 1.78
C GLY A 124 -8.96 13.86 2.63
N ASP A 125 -9.52 15.06 2.47
CA ASP A 125 -9.15 16.21 3.30
C ASP A 125 -9.56 16.02 4.76
N SER A 126 -8.76 16.60 5.67
CA SER A 126 -9.05 16.60 7.10
C SER A 126 -9.64 17.94 7.55
N ILE A 127 -10.90 17.94 7.99
CA ILE A 127 -11.68 19.13 8.32
C ILE A 127 -11.90 19.33 9.82
N THR A 128 -12.22 20.57 10.22
CA THR A 128 -12.51 20.98 11.61
C THR A 128 -13.85 21.74 11.66
N SER A 129 -14.58 21.58 12.76
CA SER A 129 -15.83 22.30 13.01
C SER A 129 -15.58 23.67 13.67
N PRO A 130 -16.31 24.74 13.28
CA PRO A 130 -17.21 24.82 12.12
C PRO A 130 -16.43 24.92 10.79
N ILE A 131 -17.05 24.48 9.71
CA ILE A 131 -16.48 24.54 8.35
C ILE A 131 -17.32 25.44 7.43
N LYS A 132 -16.63 26.26 6.63
CA LYS A 132 -17.21 26.94 5.48
C LYS A 132 -17.03 26.09 4.23
N ILE A 133 -18.14 25.72 3.60
CA ILE A 133 -18.17 24.93 2.37
C ILE A 133 -18.49 25.86 1.19
N THR A 134 -17.70 25.79 0.13
CA THR A 134 -17.88 26.56 -1.10
C THR A 134 -17.68 25.69 -2.32
N GLY A 135 -18.35 26.05 -3.40
CA GLY A 135 -18.22 25.39 -4.70
C GLY A 135 -19.16 26.01 -5.72
N GLU A 136 -19.39 25.28 -6.80
CA GLU A 136 -20.29 25.70 -7.87
C GLU A 136 -21.22 24.56 -8.28
N ALA A 137 -22.48 24.88 -8.55
CA ALA A 137 -23.45 23.91 -9.05
C ALA A 137 -24.26 24.49 -10.21
N ARG A 138 -24.79 23.64 -11.08
CA ARG A 138 -25.71 24.05 -12.14
C ARG A 138 -27.09 24.36 -11.56
N GLY A 139 -27.88 25.15 -12.28
CA GLY A 139 -29.19 25.61 -11.81
C GLY A 139 -30.16 24.50 -11.38
N ASN A 140 -30.07 23.32 -11.99
CA ASN A 140 -30.91 22.17 -11.65
C ASN A 140 -30.59 21.51 -10.30
N TRP A 141 -29.49 21.89 -9.64
CA TRP A 141 -29.17 21.48 -8.28
C TRP A 141 -29.90 22.31 -7.21
N PHE A 142 -30.27 23.54 -7.57
CA PHE A 142 -30.92 24.47 -6.66
C PHE A 142 -32.43 24.38 -6.77
N PHE A 143 -33.10 24.52 -5.63
CA PHE A 143 -34.49 24.90 -5.53
C PHE A 143 -34.60 26.08 -4.57
N GLU A 144 -35.33 27.11 -4.96
CA GLU A 144 -35.39 28.38 -4.21
C GLU A 144 -33.99 28.96 -3.87
N ALA A 145 -33.06 28.91 -4.82
CA ALA A 145 -31.67 29.35 -4.67
C ALA A 145 -30.83 28.58 -3.64
N SER A 146 -31.28 27.39 -3.22
CA SER A 146 -30.58 26.61 -2.19
C SER A 146 -30.64 25.10 -2.39
N PHE A 147 -29.79 24.37 -1.67
CA PHE A 147 -29.86 22.90 -1.57
C PHE A 147 -29.21 22.40 -0.28
N PRO A 148 -29.59 21.22 0.24
CA PRO A 148 -29.05 20.70 1.49
C PRO A 148 -27.64 20.11 1.37
N ILE A 149 -26.84 20.32 2.41
CA ILE A 149 -25.53 19.67 2.62
C ILE A 149 -25.54 18.98 3.98
N SER A 150 -25.13 17.71 4.01
CA SER A 150 -24.99 16.92 5.23
C SER A 150 -23.55 16.47 5.42
N ILE A 151 -23.10 16.40 6.66
CA ILE A 151 -21.83 15.78 7.06
C ILE A 151 -22.18 14.52 7.83
N VAL A 152 -21.72 13.37 7.35
CA VAL A 152 -21.93 12.06 7.98
C VAL A 152 -20.63 11.51 8.54
N ASN A 153 -20.74 10.72 9.61
CA ASN A 153 -19.61 9.99 10.18
C ASN A 153 -19.37 8.65 9.41
N TRP A 154 -18.49 7.82 9.96
CA TRP A 154 -18.15 6.49 9.43
C TRP A 154 -19.29 5.45 9.39
N ASP A 155 -20.38 5.65 10.14
CA ASP A 155 -21.55 4.75 10.17
C ASP A 155 -22.75 5.30 9.37
N GLY A 156 -22.57 6.47 8.75
CA GLY A 156 -23.61 7.15 7.98
C GLY A 156 -24.53 8.05 8.83
N LEU A 157 -24.30 8.16 10.14
CA LEU A 157 -25.03 9.10 10.99
C LEU A 157 -24.67 10.53 10.62
N ILE A 158 -25.70 11.35 10.38
CA ILE A 158 -25.57 12.78 10.15
C ILE A 158 -25.14 13.46 11.45
N ILE A 159 -23.96 14.07 11.42
CA ILE A 159 -23.35 14.79 12.54
C ILE A 159 -23.30 16.30 12.33
N GLY A 160 -23.67 16.78 11.14
CA GLY A 160 -23.81 18.19 10.82
C GLY A 160 -24.69 18.39 9.60
N GLN A 161 -25.47 19.46 9.57
CA GLN A 161 -26.32 19.84 8.43
C GLN A 161 -26.22 21.34 8.18
N GLY A 162 -26.33 21.71 6.92
CA GLY A 162 -26.48 23.10 6.51
C GLY A 162 -27.12 23.21 5.14
N VAL A 163 -27.36 24.45 4.74
CA VAL A 163 -27.98 24.78 3.47
C VAL A 163 -26.98 25.59 2.66
N ALA A 164 -26.65 25.10 1.46
CA ALA A 164 -25.89 25.86 0.49
C ALA A 164 -26.78 26.91 -0.14
N GLN A 165 -26.32 28.16 -0.10
CA GLN A 165 -27.00 29.31 -0.68
C GLN A 165 -26.27 29.78 -1.93
N ALA A 166 -27.00 29.91 -3.04
CA ALA A 166 -26.47 30.44 -4.29
C ALA A 166 -26.01 31.89 -4.12
N LYS A 167 -24.96 32.28 -4.84
CA LYS A 167 -24.38 33.64 -4.86
C LYS A 167 -24.68 34.44 -6.12
N GLY A 168 -25.63 33.96 -6.93
CA GLY A 168 -26.07 34.64 -8.14
C GLY A 168 -27.38 34.07 -8.65
N GLU A 169 -27.70 34.44 -9.90
CA GLU A 169 -28.87 33.91 -10.61
C GLU A 169 -28.75 32.40 -10.80
N TRP A 170 -29.57 31.65 -10.05
CA TRP A 170 -29.52 30.19 -10.01
C TRP A 170 -30.29 29.51 -11.13
N MET A 171 -31.28 30.18 -11.74
CA MET A 171 -32.05 29.64 -12.87
C MET A 171 -31.28 29.75 -14.20
N THR A 172 -30.04 29.26 -14.23
CA THR A 172 -29.17 29.30 -15.41
C THR A 172 -28.59 27.93 -15.73
N GLU A 173 -28.20 27.72 -16.98
CA GLU A 173 -27.51 26.50 -17.42
C GLU A 173 -26.05 26.44 -16.98
N GLY A 174 -25.50 27.57 -16.54
CA GLY A 174 -24.11 27.73 -16.11
C GLY A 174 -23.87 27.26 -14.69
N PHE A 175 -22.60 27.27 -14.30
CA PHE A 175 -22.18 27.07 -12.92
C PHE A 175 -22.47 28.32 -12.09
N VAL A 176 -23.08 28.12 -10.93
CA VAL A 176 -23.47 29.16 -9.99
C VAL A 176 -22.76 28.89 -8.67
N PRO A 177 -21.95 29.83 -8.16
CA PRO A 177 -21.26 29.65 -6.89
C PRO A 177 -22.24 29.53 -5.72
N PHE A 178 -21.91 28.71 -4.74
CA PHE A 178 -22.67 28.55 -3.50
C PHE A 178 -21.77 28.62 -2.27
N GLU A 179 -22.37 28.93 -1.12
CA GLU A 179 -21.70 28.80 0.17
C GLU A 179 -22.61 28.24 1.26
N ALA A 180 -22.04 27.47 2.19
CA ALA A 180 -22.68 27.01 3.42
C ALA A 180 -21.70 27.12 4.59
N ASN A 181 -22.22 27.34 5.81
CA ASN A 181 -21.44 27.21 7.03
C ASN A 181 -22.08 26.09 7.87
N ILE A 182 -21.30 25.06 8.20
CA ILE A 182 -21.79 23.86 8.89
C ILE A 182 -20.97 23.65 10.15
N SER A 183 -21.67 23.50 11.28
CA SER A 183 -21.08 23.00 12.52
C SER A 183 -21.40 21.51 12.63
N PHE A 184 -20.43 20.73 13.09
CA PHE A 184 -20.60 19.29 13.31
C PHE A 184 -19.88 18.81 14.56
N ASP A 185 -20.36 17.71 15.12
CA ASP A 185 -19.77 17.05 16.28
C ASP A 185 -18.96 15.82 15.83
N LYS A 186 -17.68 15.77 16.19
CA LYS A 186 -16.80 14.68 15.82
C LYS A 186 -17.12 13.39 16.58
N ALA A 187 -17.18 12.26 15.87
CA ALA A 187 -17.30 10.94 16.46
C ALA A 187 -16.03 10.52 17.23
N THR A 188 -16.21 9.84 18.36
CA THR A 188 -15.10 9.46 19.26
C THR A 188 -14.30 8.24 18.78
N TYR A 189 -14.90 7.35 18.00
CA TYR A 189 -14.33 6.04 17.66
C TYR A 189 -13.51 6.03 16.36
N LYS A 190 -14.02 6.66 15.30
CA LYS A 190 -13.34 6.82 14.01
C LYS A 190 -13.42 8.26 13.55
N ASN A 191 -12.41 8.67 12.79
CA ASN A 191 -12.26 10.02 12.28
C ASN A 191 -12.54 10.13 10.78
N ASN A 192 -13.13 9.14 10.12
CA ASN A 192 -13.54 9.23 8.73
C ASN A 192 -15.05 9.50 8.61
N GLY A 193 -15.45 10.09 7.50
CA GLY A 193 -16.84 10.40 7.17
C GLY A 193 -16.96 10.93 5.75
N SER A 194 -18.09 11.56 5.43
CA SER A 194 -18.34 12.14 4.11
C SER A 194 -19.10 13.46 4.19
N ILE A 195 -18.85 14.36 3.25
CA ILE A 195 -19.72 15.50 2.95
C ILE A 195 -20.63 15.09 1.80
N ILE A 196 -21.93 15.22 1.98
CA ILE A 196 -22.95 14.87 1.00
C ILE A 196 -23.65 16.15 0.56
N LEU A 197 -23.48 16.53 -0.70
CA LEU A 197 -24.30 17.56 -1.35
C LEU A 197 -25.48 16.85 -1.99
N GLN A 198 -26.69 17.21 -1.59
CA GLN A 198 -27.91 16.60 -2.12
C GLN A 198 -28.60 17.60 -3.04
N LYS A 199 -28.91 17.18 -4.26
CA LYS A 199 -29.78 17.94 -5.15
C LYS A 199 -31.14 18.06 -4.50
N ASP A 200 -31.70 19.26 -4.47
CA ASP A 200 -33.04 19.43 -3.92
C ASP A 200 -34.07 18.74 -4.82
N ASN A 201 -34.91 17.91 -4.23
CA ASN A 201 -35.94 17.13 -4.93
C ASN A 201 -37.32 17.33 -4.26
N PRO A 202 -37.99 18.45 -4.51
CA PRO A 202 -39.33 18.73 -3.95
C PRO A 202 -40.40 17.70 -4.34
N SER A 203 -40.17 16.94 -5.42
CA SER A 203 -41.12 15.91 -5.90
C SER A 203 -41.06 14.61 -5.09
N GLY A 204 -39.95 14.36 -4.39
CA GLY A 204 -39.68 13.11 -3.67
C GLY A 204 -39.58 11.86 -4.56
N LEU A 205 -39.51 12.01 -5.89
CA LEU A 205 -39.38 10.89 -6.81
C LEU A 205 -37.90 10.46 -6.92
N PRO A 206 -37.56 9.17 -6.76
CA PRO A 206 -36.17 8.70 -6.80
C PRO A 206 -35.42 9.01 -8.09
N GLU A 207 -36.13 9.12 -9.22
CA GLU A 207 -35.56 9.49 -10.52
C GLU A 207 -34.99 10.92 -10.58
N ASN A 208 -35.38 11.77 -9.63
CA ASN A 208 -34.92 13.15 -9.52
C ASN A 208 -33.83 13.33 -8.45
N ASP A 209 -33.58 12.31 -7.64
CA ASP A 209 -32.55 12.32 -6.61
C ASP A 209 -31.17 12.31 -7.25
N ASP A 210 -30.31 13.19 -6.76
CA ASP A 210 -28.90 13.17 -7.10
C ASP A 210 -28.09 13.61 -5.89
N ALA A 211 -26.89 13.05 -5.73
CA ALA A 211 -26.01 13.39 -4.62
C ALA A 211 -24.55 13.30 -5.05
N LEU A 212 -23.74 14.19 -4.48
CA LEU A 212 -22.29 14.15 -4.57
C LEU A 212 -21.75 13.87 -3.17
N GLU A 213 -21.04 12.76 -3.03
CA GLU A 213 -20.41 12.36 -1.78
C GLU A 213 -18.89 12.52 -1.87
N ILE A 214 -18.33 13.29 -0.93
CA ILE A 214 -16.89 13.57 -0.84
C ILE A 214 -16.37 12.99 0.47
N PRO A 215 -15.47 11.99 0.45
CA PRO A 215 -14.94 11.39 1.66
C PRO A 215 -14.00 12.37 2.35
N ILE A 216 -14.03 12.39 3.67
CA ILE A 216 -13.24 13.31 4.48
C ILE A 216 -12.75 12.63 5.76
N PHE A 217 -11.82 13.29 6.44
CA PHE A 217 -11.43 12.98 7.80
C PHE A 217 -11.73 14.14 8.75
N PHE A 218 -11.90 13.84 10.03
CA PHE A 218 -12.14 14.80 11.10
C PHE A 218 -10.87 15.00 11.93
N LYS A 219 -10.46 16.26 12.10
CA LYS A 219 -9.34 16.63 12.99
C LYS A 219 -9.73 16.56 14.46
#